data_AF-A0A3Q9KVY5-F1
#
_entry.id   AF-A0A3Q9KVY5-F1
#
_cell.length_a   1.000
_cell.length_b   1.000
_cell.length_c   1.000
_cell.angle_alpha   90.00
_cell.angle_beta   90.00
_cell.angle_gamma   90.00
#
_symmetry.space_group_name_H-M   'P 1'
#
loop_
_entity.id
_entity.type
_entity.pdbx_description
1 polymer ?
#
loop_
_entity_poly.entity_id
_entity_poly.type
_entity_poly.pdbx_seq_one_letter_code
_entity_poly.pdbx_strand_id
1 'polypeptide(L)'
;MEPEDRPVGRDEAARTPAAPAPRGRVLWHRGWGVCAVLLGAVLLAAAGVGLAVVPASVAEERAFRSALPCGVATLDDCLRPVTATVSGTEIRDHPKNPRYDLHLTGAPAAPRSLPMGGADPLLRHLRAGDEVVVTRWRDYAPAVTKDGVTQSTDDTPEGRSLFTTAGSLALAALGLFAFRAGQSAVARARAFATEGVPPRLLLRGVQAAGAALLAVPAGLFGVWTGPLGVIVLWLPAVALLLLATRDLDTPQPN
;
A
#
# COMPACT_ATOMS: atom_id res chain seq x y z
N MET A 1 4.67 -2.30 83.79
CA MET A 1 5.32 -3.57 83.40
C MET A 1 4.31 -4.28 82.55
N GLU A 2 4.33 -4.01 81.24
CA GLU A 2 3.35 -4.52 80.28
C GLU A 2 4.14 -4.80 79.00
N PRO A 3 4.31 -6.08 78.60
CA PRO A 3 5.15 -6.43 77.48
C PRO A 3 4.37 -6.34 76.16
N GLU A 4 5.05 -5.74 75.20
CA GLU A 4 4.73 -5.56 73.78
C GLU A 4 4.69 -6.91 73.05
N ASP A 5 3.56 -7.20 72.39
CA ASP A 5 3.36 -8.42 71.60
C ASP A 5 3.15 -8.04 70.12
N ARG A 6 4.22 -8.09 69.32
CA ARG A 6 4.18 -7.96 67.86
C ARG A 6 4.30 -9.34 67.22
N PRO A 7 3.30 -9.81 66.46
CA PRO A 7 3.48 -11.00 65.62
C PRO A 7 4.36 -10.64 64.41
N VAL A 8 5.64 -11.02 64.49
CA VAL A 8 6.54 -11.10 63.32
C VAL A 8 6.20 -12.39 62.57
N GLY A 9 5.10 -12.36 61.82
CA GLY A 9 4.76 -13.38 60.83
C GLY A 9 5.51 -13.11 59.53
N ARG A 10 6.78 -13.55 59.47
CA ARG A 10 7.60 -13.52 58.26
C ARG A 10 7.09 -14.63 57.33
N ASP A 11 6.07 -14.33 56.53
CA ASP A 11 5.65 -15.14 55.38
C ASP A 11 6.71 -15.03 54.27
N GLU A 12 7.84 -15.69 54.49
CA GLU A 12 8.85 -15.97 53.48
C GLU A 12 8.35 -17.14 52.63
N ALA A 13 7.25 -16.91 51.92
CA ALA A 13 6.74 -17.84 50.92
C ALA A 13 7.86 -18.08 49.90
N ALA A 14 8.45 -19.26 49.98
CA ALA A 14 9.48 -19.75 49.09
C ALA A 14 9.07 -19.51 47.64
N ARG A 15 9.69 -18.52 46.99
CA ARG A 15 9.64 -18.38 45.54
C ARG A 15 10.38 -19.58 44.96
N THR A 16 9.65 -20.62 44.62
CA THR A 16 10.15 -21.72 43.80
C THR A 16 10.79 -21.11 42.54
N PRO A 17 12.09 -21.32 42.28
CA PRO A 17 12.74 -20.76 41.11
C PRO A 17 12.04 -21.29 39.87
N ALA A 18 11.46 -20.38 39.08
CA ALA A 18 10.78 -20.71 37.84
C ALA A 18 11.71 -21.55 36.95
N ALA A 19 11.23 -22.71 36.51
CA ALA A 19 12.00 -23.62 35.67
C ALA A 19 12.52 -22.87 34.44
N PRO A 20 13.81 -23.04 34.05
CA PRO A 20 14.38 -22.32 32.94
C PRO A 20 13.62 -22.64 31.65
N ALA A 21 13.24 -21.60 30.91
CA ALA A 21 12.59 -21.77 29.62
C ALA A 21 13.43 -22.65 28.69
N PRO A 22 12.82 -23.58 27.93
CA PRO A 22 13.55 -24.45 27.03
C PRO A 22 14.30 -23.59 25.98
N ARG A 23 15.62 -23.79 25.87
CA ARG A 23 16.53 -23.02 24.98
C ARG A 23 16.01 -22.91 23.55
N GLY A 24 15.27 -23.92 23.08
CA GLY A 24 14.62 -23.93 21.76
C GLY A 24 13.59 -22.82 21.55
N ARG A 25 12.76 -22.49 22.56
CA ARG A 25 11.76 -21.40 22.44
C ARG A 25 12.41 -20.03 22.36
N VAL A 26 13.50 -19.81 23.10
CA VAL A 26 14.24 -18.53 23.06
C VAL A 26 14.88 -18.32 21.67
N LEU A 27 15.49 -19.37 21.10
CA LEU A 27 16.06 -19.31 19.75
C LEU A 27 14.98 -19.10 18.68
N TRP A 28 13.82 -19.75 18.83
CA TRP A 28 12.67 -19.54 17.95
C TRP A 28 12.20 -18.07 17.95
N HIS A 29 12.00 -17.46 19.12
CA HIS A 29 11.59 -16.05 19.20
C HIS A 29 12.65 -15.08 18.66
N ARG A 30 13.94 -15.40 18.81
CA ARG A 30 15.03 -14.62 18.17
C ARG A 30 15.00 -14.75 16.67
N GLY A 31 14.85 -15.96 16.14
CA GLY A 31 14.74 -16.21 14.70
C GLY A 31 13.56 -15.44 14.09
N TRP A 32 12.37 -15.59 14.69
CA TRP A 32 11.19 -14.84 14.28
C TRP A 32 11.40 -13.31 14.36
N GLY A 33 12.00 -12.83 15.45
CA GLY A 33 12.28 -11.41 15.64
C GLY A 33 13.23 -10.86 14.58
N VAL A 34 14.30 -11.58 14.24
CA VAL A 34 15.23 -11.21 13.16
C VAL A 34 14.51 -11.16 11.81
N CYS A 35 13.70 -12.17 11.49
CA CYS A 35 12.90 -12.16 10.27
C CYS A 35 11.95 -10.95 10.21
N ALA A 36 11.29 -10.60 11.32
CA ALA A 36 10.41 -9.44 11.39
C ALA A 36 11.16 -8.11 11.24
N VAL A 37 12.38 -7.98 11.80
CA VAL A 37 13.24 -6.80 11.59
C VAL A 37 13.61 -6.66 10.12
N LEU A 38 14.06 -7.74 9.48
CA LEU A 38 14.47 -7.73 8.08
C LEU A 38 13.29 -7.39 7.16
N LEU A 39 12.13 -8.02 7.38
CA LEU A 39 10.92 -7.70 6.65
C LEU A 39 10.53 -6.23 6.84
N GLY A 40 10.55 -5.73 8.08
CA GLY A 40 10.25 -4.33 8.37
C GLY A 40 11.19 -3.36 7.66
N ALA A 41 12.48 -3.66 7.63
CA ALA A 41 13.48 -2.86 6.92
C ALA A 41 13.25 -2.85 5.40
N VAL A 42 12.92 -4.01 4.80
CA VAL A 42 12.58 -4.12 3.37
C VAL A 42 11.34 -3.30 3.03
N LEU A 43 10.28 -3.40 3.85
CA LEU A 43 9.04 -2.65 3.64
C LEU A 43 9.27 -1.13 3.76
N LEU A 44 10.08 -0.69 4.73
CA LEU A 44 10.44 0.72 4.89
C LEU A 44 11.29 1.22 3.72
N ALA A 45 12.23 0.42 3.23
CA ALA A 45 13.02 0.76 2.05
C ALA A 45 12.13 0.90 0.80
N ALA A 46 11.22 -0.04 0.58
CA ALA A 46 10.25 0.01 -0.52
C ALA A 46 9.34 1.25 -0.41
N ALA A 47 8.84 1.57 0.78
CA ALA A 47 8.07 2.79 1.03
C ALA A 47 8.89 4.06 0.72
N GLY A 48 10.16 4.09 1.13
CA GLY A 48 11.06 5.22 0.85
C GLY A 48 11.29 5.43 -0.64
N VAL A 49 11.55 4.35 -1.39
CA VAL A 49 11.68 4.40 -2.87
C VAL A 49 10.38 4.87 -3.51
N GLY A 50 9.24 4.33 -3.07
CA GLY A 50 7.92 4.73 -3.58
C GLY A 50 7.66 6.23 -3.35
N LEU A 51 7.92 6.76 -2.16
CA LEU A 51 7.78 8.20 -1.89
C LEU A 51 8.78 9.06 -2.67
N ALA A 52 9.99 8.56 -2.92
CA ALA A 52 11.00 9.29 -3.69
C ALA A 52 10.61 9.48 -5.16
N VAL A 53 9.82 8.58 -5.75
CA VAL A 53 9.36 8.70 -7.15
C VAL A 53 8.09 9.55 -7.30
N VAL A 54 7.33 9.79 -6.22
CA VAL A 54 6.07 10.56 -6.26
C VAL A 54 6.23 11.93 -6.91
N PRO A 55 7.25 12.77 -6.60
CA PRO A 55 7.39 14.08 -7.23
C PRO A 55 7.53 14.01 -8.75
N ALA A 56 8.26 13.00 -9.26
CA ALA A 56 8.43 12.78 -10.69
C ALA A 56 7.11 12.34 -11.33
N SER A 57 6.38 11.40 -10.71
CA SER A 57 5.06 10.97 -11.18
C SER A 57 4.03 12.11 -11.20
N VAL A 58 4.05 12.99 -10.19
CA VAL A 58 3.20 14.18 -10.17
C VAL A 58 3.57 15.15 -11.28
N ALA A 59 4.87 15.36 -11.55
CA ALA A 59 5.32 16.22 -12.64
C ALA A 59 4.88 15.67 -14.00
N GLU A 60 4.98 14.35 -14.18
CA GLU A 60 4.54 13.64 -15.38
C GLU A 60 3.02 13.73 -15.59
N GLU A 61 2.24 13.53 -14.54
CA GLU A 61 0.78 13.68 -14.57
C GLU A 61 0.35 15.12 -14.89
N ARG A 62 1.04 16.12 -14.34
CA ARG A 62 0.81 17.53 -14.71
C ARG A 62 1.16 17.81 -16.15
N ALA A 63 2.30 17.30 -16.63
CA ALA A 63 2.73 17.47 -18.01
C ALA A 63 1.71 16.85 -18.98
N PHE A 64 1.22 15.64 -18.68
CA PHE A 64 0.17 14.98 -19.44
C PHE A 64 -1.13 15.80 -19.48
N ARG A 65 -1.61 16.28 -18.33
CA ARG A 65 -2.84 17.10 -18.27
C ARG A 65 -2.73 18.42 -19.03
N SER A 66 -1.53 18.98 -19.12
CA SER A 66 -1.27 20.19 -19.91
C SER A 66 -0.99 19.91 -21.39
N ALA A 67 -0.90 18.64 -21.81
CA ALA A 67 -0.56 18.28 -23.16
C ALA A 67 -1.67 18.68 -24.14
N LEU A 68 -1.29 19.33 -25.23
CA LEU A 68 -2.20 19.74 -26.30
C LEU A 68 -2.12 18.78 -27.49
N PRO A 69 -3.16 18.72 -28.34
CA PRO A 69 -3.08 17.99 -29.61
C PRO A 69 -1.91 18.46 -30.48
N CYS A 70 -1.25 17.51 -31.13
CA CYS A 70 -0.19 17.82 -32.08
C CYS A 70 -0.72 18.71 -33.23
N GLY A 71 0.01 19.78 -33.54
CA GLY A 71 -0.42 20.83 -34.48
C GLY A 71 -0.74 22.16 -33.81
N VAL A 72 -1.16 22.14 -32.54
CA VAL A 72 -1.28 23.34 -31.68
C VAL A 72 0.01 23.56 -30.88
N ALA A 73 0.61 22.48 -30.37
CA ALA A 73 1.89 22.51 -29.67
C ALA A 73 3.07 22.47 -30.65
N THR A 74 4.13 23.23 -30.33
CA THR A 74 5.41 23.26 -31.08
C THR A 74 6.48 22.32 -30.51
N LEU A 75 6.17 21.60 -29.43
CA LEU A 75 7.09 20.70 -28.71
C LEU A 75 6.73 19.23 -28.95
N ASP A 76 7.71 18.34 -28.72
CA ASP A 76 7.58 16.88 -28.82
C ASP A 76 6.59 16.27 -27.80
N ASP A 77 6.12 17.05 -26.83
CA ASP A 77 5.15 16.67 -25.79
C ASP A 77 3.70 16.99 -26.19
N CYS A 78 3.21 16.38 -27.26
CA CYS A 78 1.85 16.58 -27.76
C CYS A 78 1.05 15.26 -27.83
N LEU A 79 -0.28 15.37 -27.77
CA LEU A 79 -1.20 14.26 -27.95
C LEU A 79 -1.31 13.95 -29.45
N ARG A 80 -0.81 12.78 -29.86
CA ARG A 80 -0.80 12.36 -31.26
C ARG A 80 -1.85 11.27 -31.51
N PRO A 81 -2.85 11.49 -32.38
CA PRO A 81 -3.74 10.42 -32.79
C PRO A 81 -3.00 9.46 -33.73
N VAL A 82 -3.10 8.17 -33.46
CA VAL A 82 -2.54 7.10 -34.27
C VAL A 82 -3.64 6.11 -34.59
N THR A 83 -4.00 6.01 -35.85
CA THR A 83 -4.95 5.02 -36.34
C THR A 83 -4.33 3.62 -36.26
N ALA A 84 -5.05 2.67 -35.68
CA ALA A 84 -4.66 1.26 -35.62
C ALA A 84 -5.87 0.36 -35.91
N THR A 85 -5.61 -0.87 -36.33
CA THR A 85 -6.67 -1.86 -36.55
C THR A 85 -6.69 -2.84 -35.39
N VAL A 86 -7.86 -3.16 -34.87
CA VAL A 86 -8.04 -4.15 -33.82
C VAL A 86 -7.76 -5.53 -34.40
N SER A 87 -6.82 -6.26 -33.83
CA SER A 87 -6.59 -7.67 -34.17
C SER A 87 -7.35 -8.62 -33.26
N GLY A 88 -7.71 -8.17 -32.06
CA GLY A 88 -8.49 -8.95 -31.10
C GLY A 88 -8.66 -8.23 -29.77
N THR A 89 -9.53 -8.77 -28.93
CA THR A 89 -9.78 -8.31 -27.57
C THR A 89 -9.74 -9.50 -26.63
N GLU A 90 -9.19 -9.30 -25.44
CA GLU A 90 -9.20 -10.27 -24.35
C GLU A 90 -9.96 -9.67 -23.17
N ILE A 91 -11.09 -10.27 -22.82
CA ILE A 91 -11.93 -9.85 -21.69
C ILE A 91 -12.07 -11.06 -20.76
N ARG A 92 -11.49 -10.96 -19.57
CA ARG A 92 -11.67 -11.93 -18.48
C ARG A 92 -12.34 -11.20 -17.32
N ASP A 93 -13.64 -11.36 -17.17
CA ASP A 93 -14.44 -10.79 -16.08
C ASP A 93 -14.44 -11.69 -14.83
N HIS A 94 -13.26 -12.09 -14.35
CA HIS A 94 -13.15 -12.90 -13.13
C HIS A 94 -12.99 -12.03 -11.88
N PRO A 95 -13.79 -12.23 -10.81
CA PRO A 95 -13.75 -11.40 -9.59
C PRO A 95 -12.37 -11.31 -8.92
N LYS A 96 -11.52 -12.32 -9.11
CA LYS A 96 -10.20 -12.41 -8.48
C LYS A 96 -9.03 -12.02 -9.39
N ASN A 97 -9.25 -11.98 -10.70
CA ASN A 97 -8.21 -11.70 -11.68
C ASN A 97 -8.83 -11.18 -12.98
N PRO A 98 -9.38 -9.96 -12.96
CA PRO A 98 -9.91 -9.36 -14.16
C PRO A 98 -8.76 -9.04 -15.12
N ARG A 99 -8.98 -9.24 -16.43
CA ARG A 99 -7.99 -8.92 -17.47
C ARG A 99 -8.69 -8.35 -18.69
N TYR A 100 -8.21 -7.22 -19.17
CA TYR A 100 -8.79 -6.47 -20.28
C TYR A 100 -7.66 -6.02 -21.20
N ASP A 101 -7.40 -6.76 -22.27
CA ASP A 101 -6.35 -6.40 -23.23
C ASP A 101 -6.95 -6.11 -24.60
N LEU A 102 -6.49 -5.03 -25.23
CA LEU A 102 -6.76 -4.71 -26.62
C LEU A 102 -5.53 -5.04 -27.46
N HIS A 103 -5.70 -5.85 -28.49
CA HIS A 103 -4.63 -6.18 -29.43
C HIS A 103 -4.80 -5.40 -30.73
N LEU A 104 -3.70 -4.80 -31.19
CA LEU A 104 -3.67 -3.88 -32.32
C LEU A 104 -2.63 -4.27 -33.36
N THR A 105 -2.93 -3.98 -34.62
CA THR A 105 -2.07 -4.15 -35.80
C THR A 105 -2.12 -2.92 -36.72
N GLY A 106 -1.24 -2.88 -37.72
CA GLY A 106 -1.28 -1.90 -38.81
C GLY A 106 -0.39 -0.67 -38.61
N ALA A 107 -0.33 -0.09 -37.41
CA ALA A 107 0.48 1.10 -37.16
C ALA A 107 1.75 0.79 -36.34
N PRO A 108 2.96 1.04 -36.88
CA PRO A 108 4.20 0.80 -36.14
C PRO A 108 4.35 1.72 -34.92
N ALA A 109 3.63 2.84 -34.90
CA ALA A 109 3.57 3.73 -33.76
C ALA A 109 2.58 3.26 -32.67
N ALA A 110 1.64 2.36 -32.94
CA ALA A 110 0.73 1.87 -31.90
C ALA A 110 1.34 0.65 -31.19
N PRO A 111 1.18 0.51 -29.86
CA PRO A 111 1.57 -0.71 -29.16
C PRO A 111 0.72 -1.89 -29.65
N ARG A 112 1.34 -3.07 -29.78
CA ARG A 112 0.65 -4.29 -30.26
C ARG A 112 -0.39 -4.82 -29.27
N SER A 113 -0.19 -4.55 -27.99
CA SER A 113 -1.08 -4.94 -26.91
C SER A 113 -1.20 -3.76 -25.97
N LEU A 114 -2.43 -3.43 -25.60
CA LEU A 114 -2.75 -2.27 -24.80
C LEU A 114 -3.68 -2.71 -23.66
N PRO A 115 -3.20 -2.68 -22.40
CA PRO A 115 -4.05 -2.99 -21.25
C PRO A 115 -5.08 -1.89 -21.06
N MET A 116 -6.33 -2.29 -20.90
CA MET A 116 -7.48 -1.41 -20.77
C MET A 116 -7.97 -1.42 -19.32
N GLY A 117 -8.48 -0.29 -18.81
CA GLY A 117 -8.98 -0.23 -17.43
C GLY A 117 -10.29 -0.99 -17.17
N GLY A 118 -10.90 -1.56 -18.22
CA GLY A 118 -12.16 -2.29 -18.13
C GLY A 118 -12.70 -2.72 -19.49
N ALA A 119 -13.78 -3.51 -19.47
CA ALA A 119 -14.48 -3.91 -20.69
C ALA A 119 -15.30 -2.77 -21.32
N ASP A 120 -15.86 -1.88 -20.51
CA ASP A 120 -16.78 -0.83 -20.95
C ASP A 120 -16.13 0.56 -20.88
N PRO A 121 -16.54 1.52 -21.73
CA PRO A 121 -17.62 1.43 -22.72
C PRO A 121 -17.19 0.89 -24.10
N LEU A 122 -15.90 0.84 -24.41
CA LEU A 122 -15.42 0.60 -25.78
C LEU A 122 -15.00 -0.85 -26.01
N LEU A 123 -14.14 -1.41 -25.16
CA LEU A 123 -13.46 -2.69 -25.41
C LEU A 123 -14.42 -3.86 -25.72
N ARG A 124 -15.55 -3.94 -25.01
CA ARG A 124 -16.60 -4.97 -25.17
C ARG A 124 -17.23 -4.96 -26.57
N HIS A 125 -17.22 -3.82 -27.24
CA HIS A 125 -17.86 -3.60 -28.53
C HIS A 125 -16.88 -3.69 -29.71
N LEU A 126 -15.58 -3.75 -29.44
CA LEU A 126 -14.55 -3.87 -30.47
C LEU A 126 -14.46 -5.29 -31.02
N ARG A 127 -14.33 -5.38 -32.35
CA ARG A 127 -14.14 -6.62 -33.10
C ARG A 127 -12.85 -6.56 -33.89
N ALA A 128 -12.29 -7.73 -34.17
CA ALA A 128 -11.16 -7.83 -35.08
C ALA A 128 -11.52 -7.22 -36.45
N GLY A 129 -10.63 -6.38 -36.99
CA GLY A 129 -10.84 -5.61 -38.21
C GLY A 129 -11.37 -4.19 -37.98
N ASP A 130 -11.83 -3.85 -36.76
CA ASP A 130 -12.25 -2.49 -36.47
C ASP A 130 -11.08 -1.51 -36.52
N GLU A 131 -11.33 -0.33 -37.08
CA GLU A 131 -10.37 0.78 -37.02
C GLU A 131 -10.62 1.60 -35.75
N VAL A 132 -9.54 1.91 -35.02
CA VAL A 132 -9.58 2.69 -33.79
C VAL A 132 -8.49 3.75 -33.83
N VAL A 133 -8.72 4.87 -33.12
CA VAL A 133 -7.73 5.92 -32.94
C VAL A 133 -7.14 5.80 -31.55
N VAL A 134 -5.86 5.45 -31.48
CA VAL A 134 -5.10 5.44 -30.22
C VAL A 134 -4.51 6.83 -30.01
N THR A 135 -4.80 7.44 -28.88
CA THR A 135 -4.13 8.68 -28.47
C THR A 135 -2.79 8.31 -27.85
N ARG A 136 -1.70 8.82 -28.42
CA ARG A 136 -0.35 8.66 -27.88
C ARG A 136 0.18 9.94 -27.26
N TRP A 137 0.92 9.78 -26.18
CA TRP A 137 1.69 10.84 -25.55
C TRP A 137 3.02 10.28 -25.08
N ARG A 138 4.13 10.72 -25.70
CA ARG A 138 5.44 10.07 -25.52
C ARG A 138 5.34 8.56 -25.76
N ASP A 139 5.77 7.76 -24.79
CA ASP A 139 5.70 6.30 -24.82
C ASP A 139 4.37 5.74 -24.30
N TYR A 140 3.47 6.60 -23.83
CA TYR A 140 2.16 6.21 -23.32
C TYR A 140 1.11 6.17 -24.43
N ALA A 141 0.13 5.28 -24.25
CA ALA A 141 -1.07 5.21 -25.07
C ALA A 141 -2.34 5.39 -24.21
N PRO A 142 -2.54 6.57 -23.57
CA PRO A 142 -3.49 6.77 -22.47
C PRO A 142 -4.97 6.54 -22.80
N ALA A 143 -5.37 6.60 -24.07
CA ALA A 143 -6.76 6.47 -24.47
C ALA A 143 -6.92 5.86 -25.87
N VAL A 144 -8.05 5.20 -26.09
CA VAL A 144 -8.49 4.68 -27.38
C VAL A 144 -9.87 5.24 -27.69
N THR A 145 -10.07 5.67 -28.93
CA THR A 145 -11.32 6.25 -29.42
C THR A 145 -11.82 5.49 -30.64
N LYS A 146 -13.13 5.22 -30.69
CA LYS A 146 -13.83 4.74 -31.89
C LYS A 146 -15.22 5.36 -31.94
N ASP A 147 -15.65 5.81 -33.11
CA ASP A 147 -17.00 6.33 -33.33
C ASP A 147 -17.44 7.41 -32.31
N GLY A 148 -16.49 8.26 -31.89
CA GLY A 148 -16.71 9.30 -30.89
C GLY A 148 -16.73 8.83 -29.43
N VAL A 149 -16.65 7.52 -29.16
CA VAL A 149 -16.54 6.95 -27.82
C VAL A 149 -15.07 6.80 -27.46
N THR A 150 -14.64 7.42 -26.35
CA THR A 150 -13.27 7.34 -25.85
C THR A 150 -13.23 6.54 -24.55
N GLN A 151 -12.26 5.65 -24.43
CA GLN A 151 -11.99 4.88 -23.23
C GLN A 151 -10.51 5.01 -22.84
N SER A 152 -10.26 5.27 -21.55
CA SER A 152 -8.91 5.31 -20.99
C SER A 152 -8.30 3.92 -20.85
N THR A 153 -6.99 3.86 -20.99
CA THR A 153 -6.18 2.64 -20.85
C THR A 153 -5.48 2.62 -19.50
N ASP A 154 -4.94 1.48 -19.08
CA ASP A 154 -4.12 1.37 -17.86
C ASP A 154 -2.74 2.04 -18.00
N ASP A 155 -2.36 2.37 -19.22
CA ASP A 155 -1.11 3.07 -19.52
C ASP A 155 -1.22 4.60 -19.33
N THR A 156 -2.33 5.09 -18.74
CA THR A 156 -2.45 6.50 -18.39
C THR A 156 -1.51 6.86 -17.21
N PRO A 157 -0.79 8.00 -17.26
CA PRO A 157 -0.01 8.49 -16.12
C PRO A 157 -0.92 9.00 -14.98
N GLU A 158 -2.21 9.22 -15.24
CA GLU A 158 -3.15 9.74 -14.26
C GLU A 158 -3.36 8.79 -13.08
N GLY A 159 -3.40 9.34 -11.86
CA GLY A 159 -3.64 8.57 -10.64
C GLY A 159 -2.46 7.71 -10.17
N ARG A 160 -1.43 7.47 -10.99
CA ARG A 160 -0.23 6.73 -10.61
C ARG A 160 0.43 7.32 -9.36
N SER A 161 0.56 8.64 -9.33
CA SER A 161 1.12 9.36 -8.17
C SER A 161 0.33 9.11 -6.87
N LEU A 162 -0.99 8.99 -6.96
CA LEU A 162 -1.89 8.73 -5.84
C LEU A 162 -1.72 7.31 -5.31
N PHE A 163 -1.77 6.30 -6.19
CA PHE A 163 -1.61 4.91 -5.82
C PHE A 163 -0.23 4.63 -5.23
N THR A 164 0.83 5.19 -5.82
CA THR A 164 2.18 5.07 -5.28
C THR A 164 2.30 5.71 -3.90
N THR A 165 1.70 6.88 -3.69
CA THR A 165 1.69 7.55 -2.37
C THR A 165 0.96 6.73 -1.32
N ALA A 166 -0.28 6.32 -1.61
CA ALA A 166 -1.10 5.53 -0.69
C ALA A 166 -0.44 4.18 -0.35
N GLY A 167 0.07 3.48 -1.37
CA GLY A 167 0.80 2.23 -1.19
C GLY A 167 2.05 2.40 -0.33
N SER A 168 2.83 3.47 -0.57
CA SER A 168 4.04 3.74 0.22
C SER A 168 3.73 4.05 1.68
N LEU A 169 2.65 4.79 1.97
CA LEU A 169 2.22 5.06 3.35
C LEU A 169 1.77 3.78 4.06
N ALA A 170 1.02 2.91 3.37
CA ALA A 170 0.62 1.61 3.91
C ALA A 170 1.85 0.73 4.22
N LEU A 171 2.81 0.66 3.30
CA LEU A 171 4.08 -0.06 3.51
C LEU A 171 4.88 0.52 4.66
N ALA A 172 4.93 1.85 4.80
CA ALA A 172 5.64 2.49 5.90
C ALA A 172 5.04 2.12 7.26
N ALA A 173 3.71 2.12 7.39
CA ALA A 173 3.02 1.74 8.62
C ALA A 173 3.30 0.28 9.01
N LEU A 174 3.18 -0.65 8.05
CA LEU A 174 3.45 -2.07 8.27
C LEU A 174 4.93 -2.33 8.57
N GLY A 175 5.83 -1.67 7.82
CA GLY A 175 7.27 -1.79 7.98
C GLY A 175 7.75 -1.30 9.34
N LEU A 176 7.27 -0.14 9.79
CA LEU A 176 7.60 0.40 11.11
C LEU A 176 7.13 -0.53 12.24
N PHE A 177 5.93 -1.09 12.11
CA PHE A 177 5.42 -2.07 13.06
C PHE A 177 6.28 -3.33 13.10
N ALA A 178 6.52 -3.97 11.94
CA ALA A 178 7.30 -5.20 11.85
C ALA A 178 8.72 -5.00 12.40
N PHE A 179 9.36 -3.87 12.08
CA PHE A 179 10.69 -3.52 12.58
C PHE A 179 10.70 -3.39 14.10
N ARG A 180 9.78 -2.60 14.68
CA ARG A 180 9.66 -2.39 16.14
C ARG A 180 9.29 -3.68 16.88
N ALA A 181 8.38 -4.48 16.32
CA ALA A 181 7.96 -5.77 16.87
C ALA A 181 9.13 -6.76 16.87
N GLY A 182 9.87 -6.85 15.77
CA GLY A 182 11.05 -7.69 15.64
C GLY A 182 12.15 -7.29 16.62
N GLN A 183 12.47 -5.99 16.73
CA GLN A 183 13.43 -5.50 17.72
C GLN A 183 13.02 -5.87 19.15
N SER A 184 11.74 -5.70 19.49
CA SER A 184 11.20 -6.08 20.80
C SER A 184 11.32 -7.58 21.04
N ALA A 185 11.06 -8.40 20.03
CA ALA A 185 11.14 -9.85 20.12
C ALA A 185 12.58 -10.35 20.28
N VAL A 186 13.55 -9.74 19.58
CA VAL A 186 14.97 -10.06 19.73
C VAL A 186 15.47 -9.65 21.12
N ALA A 187 15.14 -8.43 21.55
CA ALA A 187 15.58 -7.89 22.84
C ALA A 187 14.94 -8.62 24.03
N ARG A 188 13.67 -9.02 23.91
CA ARG A 188 12.88 -9.65 24.98
C ARG A 188 12.59 -11.13 24.74
N ALA A 189 13.38 -11.81 23.91
CA ALA A 189 13.17 -13.21 23.53
C ALA A 189 13.02 -14.17 24.73
N ARG A 190 13.73 -13.89 25.83
CA ARG A 190 13.63 -14.67 27.07
C ARG A 190 12.29 -14.48 27.76
N ALA A 191 11.83 -13.23 27.90
CA ALA A 191 10.54 -12.92 28.50
C ALA A 191 9.39 -13.47 27.65
N PHE A 192 9.47 -13.41 26.31
CA PHE A 192 8.45 -13.99 25.45
C PHE A 192 8.40 -15.51 25.53
N ALA A 193 9.54 -16.17 25.75
CA ALA A 193 9.58 -17.62 25.91
C ALA A 193 8.94 -18.10 27.23
N THR A 194 8.91 -17.24 28.27
CA THR A 194 8.35 -17.56 29.59
C THR A 194 6.90 -17.09 29.75
N GLU A 195 6.62 -15.85 29.35
CA GLU A 195 5.35 -15.15 29.59
C GLU A 195 4.44 -15.12 28.35
N GLY A 196 4.96 -15.50 27.19
CA GLY A 196 4.27 -15.39 25.91
C GLY A 196 4.37 -14.00 25.27
N VAL A 197 3.65 -13.82 24.16
CA VAL A 197 3.64 -12.54 23.43
C VAL A 197 2.70 -11.57 24.15
N PRO A 198 3.14 -10.34 24.48
CA PRO A 198 2.32 -9.40 25.21
C PRO A 198 1.11 -8.94 24.37
N PRO A 199 -0.10 -8.82 24.95
CA PRO A 199 -1.30 -8.41 24.22
C PRO A 199 -1.17 -7.04 23.56
N ARG A 200 -0.36 -6.14 24.14
CA ARG A 200 0.00 -4.84 23.54
C ARG A 200 0.64 -4.97 22.16
N LEU A 201 1.35 -6.06 21.87
CA LEU A 201 1.95 -6.27 20.56
C LEU A 201 0.88 -6.61 19.51
N LEU A 202 -0.15 -7.38 19.90
CA LEU A 202 -1.30 -7.68 19.04
C LEU A 202 -2.10 -6.40 18.75
N LEU A 203 -2.37 -5.59 19.78
CA LEU A 203 -3.04 -4.29 19.60
C LEU A 203 -2.29 -3.38 18.63
N ARG A 204 -0.96 -3.28 18.75
CA ARG A 204 -0.12 -2.52 17.81
C ARG A 204 -0.15 -3.08 16.40
N GLY A 205 -0.26 -4.41 16.25
CA GLY A 205 -0.43 -5.04 14.95
C GLY A 205 -1.76 -4.67 14.31
N VAL A 206 -2.84 -4.67 15.09
CA VAL A 206 -4.17 -4.21 14.65
C VAL A 206 -4.14 -2.73 14.29
N GLN A 207 -3.49 -1.87 15.08
CA GLN A 207 -3.30 -0.45 14.78
C GLN A 207 -2.52 -0.24 13.47
N ALA A 208 -1.45 -1.01 13.23
CA ALA A 208 -0.66 -0.92 12.01
C ALA A 208 -1.45 -1.36 10.77
N ALA A 209 -2.21 -2.45 10.88
CA ALA A 209 -3.11 -2.90 9.82
C ALA A 209 -4.23 -1.88 9.57
N GLY A 210 -4.80 -1.29 10.62
CA GLY A 210 -5.79 -0.22 10.53
C GLY A 210 -5.22 1.04 9.86
N ALA A 211 -4.01 1.45 10.22
CA ALA A 211 -3.33 2.58 9.57
C ALA A 211 -3.05 2.31 8.09
N ALA A 212 -2.64 1.10 7.73
CA ALA A 212 -2.48 0.70 6.32
C ALA A 212 -3.83 0.72 5.57
N LEU A 213 -4.90 0.23 6.20
CA LEU A 213 -6.24 0.22 5.61
C LEU A 213 -6.77 1.65 5.39
N LEU A 214 -6.49 2.58 6.31
CA LEU A 214 -6.86 3.99 6.18
C LEU A 214 -6.16 4.70 5.01
N ALA A 215 -5.09 4.13 4.45
CA ALA A 215 -4.46 4.67 3.23
C ALA A 215 -5.36 4.53 1.99
N VAL A 216 -6.29 3.57 1.98
CA VAL A 216 -7.21 3.34 0.85
C VAL A 216 -8.21 4.49 0.69
N PRO A 217 -9.04 4.85 1.69
CA PRO A 217 -9.94 6.01 1.57
C PRO A 217 -9.17 7.32 1.43
N ALA A 218 -7.98 7.44 2.01
CA ALA A 218 -7.11 8.59 1.80
C ALA A 218 -6.65 8.71 0.33
N GLY A 219 -6.27 7.58 -0.28
CA GLY A 219 -5.93 7.50 -1.70
C GLY A 219 -7.09 7.90 -2.62
N LEU A 220 -8.31 7.42 -2.31
CA LEU A 220 -9.54 7.80 -3.02
C LEU A 220 -9.83 9.30 -2.91
N PHE A 221 -9.65 9.90 -1.73
CA PHE A 221 -9.79 11.35 -1.54
C PHE A 221 -8.71 12.14 -2.31
N GLY A 222 -7.53 11.54 -2.47
CA GLY A 222 -6.43 12.06 -3.27
C GLY A 222 -6.78 12.32 -4.73
N VAL A 223 -7.82 11.68 -5.28
CA VAL A 223 -8.29 11.95 -6.65
C VAL A 223 -8.63 13.42 -6.85
N TRP A 224 -9.15 14.09 -5.81
CA TRP A 224 -9.54 15.50 -5.84
C TRP A 224 -8.43 16.47 -5.42
N THR A 225 -7.49 16.00 -4.61
CA THR A 225 -6.58 16.85 -3.82
C THR A 225 -5.09 16.57 -4.08
N GLY A 226 -4.78 15.54 -4.87
CA GLY A 226 -3.43 15.07 -5.11
C GLY A 226 -2.80 14.32 -3.93
N PRO A 227 -1.52 13.94 -4.03
CA PRO A 227 -0.79 13.23 -2.98
C PRO A 227 -0.75 13.94 -1.62
N LEU A 228 -0.74 15.28 -1.62
CA LEU A 228 -0.75 16.05 -0.38
C LEU A 228 -2.06 15.84 0.40
N GLY A 229 -3.19 15.79 -0.29
CA GLY A 229 -4.47 15.49 0.35
C GLY A 229 -4.53 14.08 0.93
N VAL A 230 -3.89 13.10 0.28
CA VAL A 230 -3.72 11.75 0.83
C VAL A 230 -3.00 11.81 2.18
N ILE A 231 -1.86 12.50 2.24
CA ILE A 231 -1.05 12.61 3.46
C ILE A 231 -1.82 13.36 4.56
N VAL A 232 -2.42 14.50 4.21
CA VAL A 232 -3.16 15.37 5.14
C VAL A 232 -4.39 14.68 5.71
N LEU A 233 -5.05 13.79 4.97
CA LEU A 233 -6.18 13.01 5.48
C LEU A 233 -5.72 11.78 6.26
N TRP A 234 -4.67 11.11 5.81
CA TRP A 234 -4.18 9.88 6.41
C TRP A 234 -3.61 10.11 7.82
N LEU A 235 -2.77 11.13 8.01
CA LEU A 235 -2.15 11.44 9.30
C LEU A 235 -3.17 11.64 10.46
N PRO A 236 -4.21 12.49 10.34
CA PRO A 236 -5.19 12.66 11.39
C PRO A 236 -6.06 11.41 11.57
N ALA A 237 -6.36 10.67 10.51
CA ALA A 237 -7.09 9.40 10.63
C ALA A 237 -6.29 8.37 11.45
N VAL A 238 -4.98 8.26 11.20
CA VAL A 238 -4.08 7.44 12.02
C VAL A 238 -4.00 7.98 13.45
N ALA A 239 -3.89 9.29 13.65
CA ALA A 239 -3.88 9.87 14.99
C ALA A 239 -5.17 9.55 15.76
N LEU A 240 -6.33 9.64 15.11
CA LEU A 240 -7.62 9.30 15.70
C LEU A 240 -7.74 7.80 16.01
N LEU A 241 -7.27 6.92 15.12
CA LEU A 241 -7.17 5.48 15.39
C LEU A 241 -6.31 5.20 16.63
N LEU A 242 -5.15 5.85 16.73
CA LEU A 242 -4.26 5.71 17.87
C LEU A 242 -4.88 6.25 19.16
N LEU A 243 -5.65 7.35 19.09
CA LEU A 243 -6.38 7.89 20.24
C LEU A 243 -7.51 6.96 20.70
N ALA A 244 -8.36 6.50 19.78
CA ALA A 244 -9.49 5.62 20.08
C ALA A 244 -9.07 4.27 20.69
N THR A 245 -7.84 3.83 20.41
CA THR A 245 -7.29 2.58 20.95
C THR A 245 -6.46 2.76 22.21
N ARG A 246 -6.21 4.00 22.68
CA ARG A 246 -5.56 4.24 23.98
C ARG A 246 -6.40 3.78 25.16
N ASP A 247 -7.72 3.91 25.05
CA ASP A 247 -8.65 3.53 26.13
C ASP A 247 -8.72 2.00 26.33
N LEU A 248 -8.35 1.23 25.31
CA LEU A 248 -8.22 -0.24 25.42
C LEU A 248 -6.97 -0.67 26.20
N ASP A 249 -6.04 0.26 26.46
CA ASP A 249 -4.77 0.01 27.14
C ASP A 249 -4.83 0.35 28.64
N THR A 250 -5.92 0.98 29.13
CA THR A 250 -6.10 1.26 30.57
C THR A 250 -6.54 -0.01 31.29
N PRO A 251 -5.74 -0.57 32.22
CA PRO A 251 -6.17 -1.69 33.03
C PRO A 251 -7.39 -1.26 33.85
N GLN A 252 -8.49 -2.01 33.75
CA GLN A 252 -9.63 -1.84 34.66
C GLN A 252 -9.11 -1.93 36.10
N PRO A 253 -9.31 -0.90 36.94
CA PRO A 253 -9.02 -1.02 38.36
C PRO A 253 -10.02 -2.02 38.95
N ASN A 254 -9.50 -3.16 39.40
CA ASN A 254 -10.23 -4.10 40.24
C ASN A 254 -10.46 -3.51 41.63
#